data_AF-A0A369TIW4-F1
#
_entry.id   AF-A0A369TIW4-F1
#
_cell.length_a   1.000
_cell.length_b   1.000
_cell.length_c   1.000
_cell.angle_alpha   90.00
_cell.angle_beta   90.00
_cell.angle_gamma   90.00
#
_symmetry.space_group_name_H-M   'P 1'
#
loop_
_entity.id
_entity.type
_entity.pdbx_description
1 polymer ?
#
loop_
_entity_poly.entity_id
_entity_poly.type
_entity_poly.pdbx_seq_one_letter_code
_entity_poly.pdbx_strand_id
1 'polypeptide(L)'
;MLNTNTFDTAEARLGATYFVEQHLRRHGASLCDLLDALDDRNGFASLCDLHGAFGRPIPDTDAVEAALRDIRRILAEQSPSSLDRIGHDRGLPASDMARWHGARISELLARFRHAE
;
A
#
# COMPACT_ATOMS: atom_id res chain seq x y z
N MET A 1 -6.76 18.83 -28.44
CA MET A 1 -7.44 18.04 -27.39
C MET A 1 -6.51 17.12 -26.59
N LEU A 2 -5.18 17.14 -26.78
CA LEU A 2 -4.22 16.33 -25.99
C LEU A 2 -4.04 16.82 -24.53
N ASN A 3 -4.11 18.14 -24.29
CA ASN A 3 -3.90 18.71 -22.95
C ASN A 3 -5.02 18.37 -21.96
N THR A 4 -6.26 18.24 -22.41
CA THR A 4 -7.41 17.92 -21.53
C THR A 4 -7.26 16.51 -20.98
N ASN A 5 -6.94 15.53 -21.85
CA ASN A 5 -6.79 14.14 -21.43
C ASN A 5 -5.63 13.92 -20.45
N THR A 6 -4.51 14.64 -20.64
CA THR A 6 -3.35 14.53 -19.72
C THR A 6 -3.65 15.17 -18.35
N PHE A 7 -4.41 16.26 -18.34
CA PHE A 7 -4.84 16.91 -17.11
C PHE A 7 -5.83 16.04 -16.33
N ASP A 8 -6.80 15.44 -17.02
CA ASP A 8 -7.79 14.53 -16.43
C ASP A 8 -7.11 13.29 -15.81
N THR A 9 -6.10 12.72 -16.49
CA THR A 9 -5.27 11.62 -15.96
C THR A 9 -4.51 12.05 -14.69
N ALA A 10 -3.84 13.21 -14.70
CA ALA A 10 -3.09 13.69 -13.55
C ALA A 10 -4.00 13.96 -12.33
N GLU A 11 -5.17 14.55 -12.55
CA GLU A 11 -6.18 14.76 -11.50
C GLU A 11 -6.69 13.43 -10.94
N ALA A 12 -6.99 12.46 -11.79
CA ALA A 12 -7.43 11.14 -11.36
C ALA A 12 -6.35 10.39 -10.55
N ARG A 13 -5.07 10.49 -10.94
CA ARG A 13 -3.94 9.91 -10.19
C ARG A 13 -3.73 10.58 -8.82
N LEU A 14 -3.89 11.90 -8.74
CA LEU A 14 -3.88 12.62 -7.46
C LEU A 14 -5.06 12.21 -6.58
N GLY A 15 -6.25 12.06 -7.16
CA GLY A 15 -7.43 11.53 -6.47
C GLY A 15 -7.20 10.13 -5.91
N ALA A 16 -6.63 9.22 -6.71
CA ALA A 16 -6.24 7.89 -6.25
C ALA A 16 -5.25 7.96 -5.07
N THR A 17 -4.24 8.81 -5.17
CA THR A 17 -3.24 9.05 -4.13
C THR A 17 -3.87 9.56 -2.82
N TYR A 18 -4.87 10.43 -2.90
CA TYR A 18 -5.64 10.88 -1.72
C TYR A 18 -6.38 9.73 -1.02
N PHE A 19 -6.98 8.79 -1.76
CA PHE A 19 -7.60 7.60 -1.15
C PHE A 19 -6.59 6.69 -0.46
N VAL A 20 -5.37 6.60 -0.99
CA VAL A 20 -4.27 5.88 -0.34
C VAL A 20 -3.91 6.55 0.98
N GLU A 21 -3.74 7.87 0.97
CA GLU A 21 -3.42 8.63 2.18
C GLU A 21 -4.48 8.43 3.27
N GLN A 22 -5.77 8.54 2.92
CA GLN A 22 -6.86 8.31 3.85
C GLN A 22 -6.84 6.90 4.44
N HIS A 23 -6.55 5.89 3.60
CA HIS A 23 -6.43 4.52 4.07
C HIS A 23 -5.29 4.37 5.07
N LEU A 24 -4.11 4.94 4.78
CA LEU A 24 -2.95 4.87 5.68
C LEU A 24 -3.18 5.63 6.98
N ARG A 25 -3.83 6.80 6.95
CA ARG A 25 -4.19 7.54 8.17
C ARG A 25 -5.08 6.70 9.09
N ARG A 26 -5.96 5.86 8.53
CA ARG A 26 -6.91 5.05 9.30
C ARG A 26 -6.37 3.67 9.68
N HIS A 27 -5.54 3.06 8.84
CA HIS A 27 -5.16 1.65 8.94
C HIS A 27 -3.65 1.40 8.81
N GLY A 28 -2.85 2.44 8.63
CA GLY A 28 -1.40 2.35 8.46
C GLY A 28 -0.68 1.77 9.68
N ALA A 29 -1.17 2.02 10.90
CA ALA A 29 -0.62 1.41 12.11
C ALA A 29 -0.68 -0.13 12.05
N SER A 30 -1.87 -0.68 11.75
CA SER A 30 -2.06 -2.13 11.59
C SER A 30 -1.25 -2.71 10.42
N LEU A 31 -1.06 -1.95 9.34
CA LEU A 31 -0.19 -2.37 8.24
C LEU A 31 1.27 -2.40 8.69
N CYS A 32 1.71 -1.40 9.45
CA CYS A 32 3.06 -1.32 10.00
C CYS A 32 3.32 -2.49 10.96
N ASP A 33 2.40 -2.79 11.87
CA ASP A 33 2.50 -3.92 12.80
C ASP A 33 2.65 -5.25 12.05
N LEU A 34 1.90 -5.42 10.96
CA LEU A 34 2.03 -6.61 10.11
C LEU A 34 3.40 -6.66 9.44
N LEU A 35 3.84 -5.59 8.79
CA LEU A 35 5.12 -5.56 8.06
C LEU A 35 6.33 -5.72 9.00
N ASP A 36 6.27 -5.16 10.20
CA ASP A 36 7.25 -5.38 11.27
C ASP A 36 7.28 -6.85 11.71
N ALA A 37 6.10 -7.45 11.90
CA ALA A 37 5.99 -8.86 12.28
C ALA A 37 6.49 -9.83 11.20
N LEU A 38 6.40 -9.46 9.92
CA LEU A 38 7.00 -10.22 8.81
C LEU A 38 8.54 -10.16 8.82
N ASP A 39 9.14 -9.17 9.49
CA ASP A 39 10.59 -8.89 9.49
C ASP A 39 11.17 -8.78 8.07
N ASP A 40 10.36 -8.31 7.11
CA ASP A 40 10.76 -8.11 5.73
C ASP A 40 11.29 -6.69 5.52
N ARG A 41 12.61 -6.59 5.35
CA ARG A 41 13.31 -5.31 5.12
C ARG A 41 12.77 -4.54 3.91
N ASN A 42 12.30 -5.23 2.87
CA ASN A 42 11.73 -4.57 1.70
C ASN A 42 10.34 -4.02 2.00
N GLY A 43 9.53 -4.72 2.80
CA GLY A 43 8.21 -4.23 3.22
C GLY A 43 8.26 -2.99 4.07
N PHE A 44 9.20 -2.93 5.01
CA PHE A 44 9.42 -1.71 5.78
C PHE A 44 9.92 -0.57 4.88
N ALA A 45 10.87 -0.84 3.97
CA ALA A 45 11.35 0.16 3.01
C ALA A 45 10.21 0.73 2.15
N SER A 46 9.33 -0.11 1.61
CA SER A 46 8.17 0.36 0.83
C SER A 46 7.20 1.20 1.65
N LEU A 47 7.02 0.91 2.95
CA LEU A 47 6.21 1.76 3.83
C LEU A 47 6.88 3.13 4.07
N CYS A 48 8.21 3.16 4.22
CA CYS A 48 8.97 4.40 4.32
C CYS A 48 8.89 5.22 3.03
N ASP A 49 9.02 4.59 1.86
CA ASP A 49 8.89 5.23 0.55
C ASP A 49 7.50 5.87 0.39
N LEU A 50 6.47 5.14 0.82
CA LEU A 50 5.09 5.64 0.82
C LEU A 50 4.94 6.87 1.71
N HIS A 51 5.53 6.86 2.92
CA HIS A 51 5.53 8.01 3.81
C HIS A 51 6.31 9.21 3.21
N GLY A 52 7.46 8.95 2.59
CA GLY A 52 8.26 9.95 1.90
C GLY A 52 7.54 10.60 0.73
N ALA A 53 6.74 9.84 -0.02
CA ALA A 53 5.92 10.36 -1.11
C ALA A 53 4.84 11.34 -0.61
N PHE A 54 4.23 11.07 0.54
CA PHE A 54 3.24 11.98 1.17
C PHE A 54 3.87 13.18 1.89
N GLY A 55 5.17 13.13 2.21
CA GLY A 55 5.87 14.26 2.82
C GLY A 55 6.14 15.44 1.87
N ARG A 56 5.80 15.30 0.58
CA ARG A 56 5.98 16.34 -0.44
C ARG A 56 4.73 17.22 -0.58
N PRO A 57 4.87 18.52 -0.92
CA PRO A 57 3.71 19.41 -1.14
C PRO A 57 2.73 18.91 -2.20
N ILE A 58 3.25 18.27 -3.25
CA ILE A 58 2.48 17.51 -4.22
C ILE A 58 3.02 16.07 -4.14
N PRO A 59 2.18 15.09 -3.79
CA PRO A 59 2.64 13.72 -3.63
C PRO A 59 3.06 13.13 -4.98
N ASP A 60 4.14 12.35 -4.94
CA ASP A 60 4.67 11.64 -6.09
C ASP A 60 3.79 10.40 -6.37
N THR A 61 2.84 10.55 -7.31
CA THR A 61 1.82 9.51 -7.58
C THR A 61 2.43 8.20 -8.05
N ASP A 62 3.55 8.25 -8.75
CA ASP A 62 4.24 7.07 -9.27
C ASP A 62 4.94 6.33 -8.13
N ALA A 63 5.60 7.07 -7.23
CA ALA A 63 6.20 6.49 -6.03
C ALA A 63 5.15 5.85 -5.10
N VAL A 64 3.98 6.49 -4.93
CA VAL A 64 2.86 5.93 -4.16
C VAL A 64 2.38 4.62 -4.78
N GLU A 65 2.17 4.60 -6.09
CA GLU A 65 1.72 3.40 -6.80
C GLU A 65 2.74 2.26 -6.73
N ALA A 66 4.04 2.57 -6.90
CA ALA A 66 5.13 1.61 -6.79
C ALA A 66 5.20 0.99 -5.40
N ALA A 67 5.19 1.81 -4.35
CA ALA A 67 5.22 1.34 -2.96
C ALA A 67 4.02 0.42 -2.64
N LEU A 68 2.81 0.74 -3.12
CA LEU A 68 1.64 -0.14 -2.95
C LEU A 68 1.78 -1.48 -3.69
N ARG A 69 2.38 -1.47 -4.89
CA ARG A 69 2.64 -2.72 -5.63
C ARG A 69 3.62 -3.61 -4.87
N ASP A 70 4.66 -3.04 -4.29
CA ASP A 70 5.65 -3.78 -3.50
C ASP A 70 5.05 -4.35 -2.21
N ILE A 71 4.31 -3.54 -1.44
CA ILE A 71 3.63 -4.02 -0.24
C ILE A 71 2.68 -5.17 -0.60
N ARG A 72 1.86 -5.03 -1.66
CA ARG A 72 0.97 -6.10 -2.11
C ARG A 72 1.73 -7.37 -2.47
N ARG A 73 2.85 -7.24 -3.19
CA ARG A 73 3.71 -8.37 -3.58
C ARG A 73 4.23 -9.10 -2.33
N ILE A 74 4.78 -8.37 -1.37
CA ILE A 74 5.32 -8.93 -0.12
C ILE A 74 4.24 -9.70 0.65
N LEU A 75 3.03 -9.13 0.76
CA LEU A 75 1.90 -9.81 1.40
C LEU A 75 1.50 -11.10 0.66
N ALA A 76 1.51 -11.07 -0.67
CA ALA A 76 1.13 -12.23 -1.50
C ALA A 76 2.19 -13.35 -1.49
N GLU A 77 3.45 -13.02 -1.25
CA GLU A 77 4.57 -13.97 -1.18
C GLU A 77 4.62 -14.73 0.16
N GLN A 78 3.85 -14.31 1.17
CA GLN A 78 3.82 -15.01 2.45
C GLN A 78 3.11 -16.36 2.34
N SER A 79 3.74 -17.41 2.85
CA SER A 79 3.07 -18.70 2.99
C SER A 79 2.05 -18.67 4.13
N PRO A 80 0.93 -19.40 4.03
CA PRO A 80 -0.03 -19.50 5.12
C PRO A 80 0.60 -19.97 6.44
N SER A 81 1.51 -20.96 6.37
CA SER A 81 2.21 -21.47 7.55
C SER A 81 3.13 -20.44 8.21
N SER A 82 3.72 -19.52 7.42
CA SER A 82 4.53 -18.43 7.97
C SER A 82 3.64 -17.44 8.74
N LEU A 83 2.50 -17.06 8.14
CA LEU A 83 1.55 -16.14 8.77
C LEU A 83 0.94 -16.73 10.05
N ASP A 84 0.59 -18.02 10.05
CA ASP A 84 0.06 -18.69 11.23
C ASP A 84 1.10 -18.73 12.37
N ARG A 85 2.37 -19.02 12.05
CA ARG A 85 3.47 -18.96 13.02
C ARG A 85 3.67 -17.55 13.57
N ILE A 86 3.71 -16.55 12.69
CA ILE A 86 3.80 -15.14 13.12
C ILE A 86 2.64 -14.78 14.04
N GLY A 87 1.43 -15.24 13.72
CA GLY A 87 0.29 -14.98 14.56
C GLY A 87 0.39 -15.60 15.94
N HIS A 88 0.96 -16.80 16.05
CA HIS A 88 1.27 -17.43 17.32
C HIS A 88 2.38 -16.70 18.09
N ASP A 89 3.51 -16.42 17.44
CA ASP A 89 4.72 -15.89 18.05
C ASP A 89 4.57 -14.41 18.46
N ARG A 90 3.79 -13.63 17.71
CA ARG A 90 3.60 -12.19 17.91
C ARG A 90 2.24 -11.82 18.51
N GLY A 91 1.32 -12.78 18.65
CA GLY A 91 -0.03 -12.52 19.17
C GLY A 91 -0.89 -11.65 18.24
N LEU A 92 -0.65 -11.72 16.93
CA LEU A 92 -1.32 -10.92 15.91
C LEU A 92 -2.20 -11.81 15.02
N PRO A 93 -3.37 -11.37 14.53
CA PRO A 93 -4.13 -12.12 13.53
C PRO A 93 -3.51 -11.96 12.11
N ALA A 94 -2.24 -12.34 11.96
CA ALA A 94 -1.42 -12.03 10.78
C ALA A 94 -2.01 -12.54 9.45
N SER A 95 -2.59 -13.75 9.45
CA SER A 95 -3.27 -14.32 8.27
C SER A 95 -4.45 -13.47 7.81
N ASP A 96 -5.29 -13.00 8.74
CA ASP A 96 -6.44 -12.16 8.42
C ASP A 96 -6.02 -10.73 8.06
N MET A 97 -5.01 -10.18 8.75
CA MET A 97 -4.44 -8.87 8.43
C MET A 97 -3.85 -8.86 7.02
N ALA A 98 -3.04 -9.86 6.64
CA ALA A 98 -2.45 -9.96 5.31
C ALA A 98 -3.52 -10.05 4.22
N ARG A 99 -4.57 -10.86 4.44
CA ARG A 99 -5.70 -10.96 3.52
C ARG A 99 -6.44 -9.62 3.37
N TRP A 100 -6.77 -8.98 4.50
CA TRP A 100 -7.53 -7.74 4.51
C TRP A 100 -6.76 -6.58 3.87
N HIS A 101 -5.49 -6.39 4.27
CA HIS A 101 -4.61 -5.36 3.70
C HIS A 101 -4.33 -5.63 2.23
N GLY A 102 -4.03 -6.88 1.84
CA GLY A 102 -3.80 -7.25 0.45
C GLY A 102 -5.00 -6.95 -0.45
N ALA A 103 -6.22 -7.24 0.02
CA ALA A 103 -7.45 -6.91 -0.69
C ALA A 103 -7.64 -5.38 -0.81
N ARG A 104 -7.45 -4.65 0.29
CA ARG A 104 -7.63 -3.19 0.30
C ARG A 104 -6.62 -2.45 -0.56
N ILE A 105 -5.36 -2.87 -0.54
CA ILE A 105 -4.30 -2.35 -1.41
C ILE A 105 -4.60 -2.66 -2.88
N SER A 106 -5.12 -3.85 -3.19
CA SER A 106 -5.53 -4.20 -4.57
C SER A 106 -6.65 -3.28 -5.08
N GLU A 107 -7.61 -2.92 -4.22
CA GLU A 107 -8.67 -1.96 -4.54
C GLU A 107 -8.13 -0.54 -4.76
N LEU A 108 -7.12 -0.13 -3.99
CA LEU A 108 -6.45 1.16 -4.17
C LEU A 108 -5.67 1.19 -5.50
N LEU A 109 -4.91 0.14 -5.80
CA LEU A 109 -4.18 0.01 -7.08
C LEU A 109 -5.11 0.02 -8.29
N ALA A 110 -6.33 -0.52 -8.17
CA ALA A 110 -7.31 -0.46 -9.26
C ALA A 110 -7.71 0.99 -9.61
N ARG A 111 -7.67 1.93 -8.66
CA ARG A 111 -7.97 3.34 -8.91
C ARG A 111 -6.89 4.03 -9.75
N PHE A 112 -5.62 3.61 -9.62
CA PHE A 112 -4.55 4.12 -10.48
C PHE A 112 -4.69 3.63 -11.93
N ARG A 113 -5.09 2.37 -12.15
CA ARG A 113 -5.34 1.85 -13.51
C ARG A 113 -6.51 2.53 -14.22
N HIS A 114 -7.53 2.96 -13.47
CA HIS A 114 -8.66 3.69 -14.05
C HIS A 114 -8.36 5.16 -14.29
N ALA A 115 -7.17 5.63 -13.90
CA ALA A 115 -6.70 6.97 -14.15
C ALA A 115 -5.81 7.06 -15.41
N GLU A 116 -5.50 5.93 -16.06
CA GLU A 116 -4.70 5.83 -17.30
C GLU A 116 -5.52 6.07 -18.57
#